data_AF-A0AAV0NH09-F1
#
_entry.id   AF-A0AAV0NH09-F1
#
_cell.length_a   1.000
_cell.length_b   1.000
_cell.length_c   1.000
_cell.angle_alpha   90.00
_cell.angle_beta   90.00
_cell.angle_gamma   90.00
#
_symmetry.space_group_name_H-M   'P 1'
#
loop_
_entity.id
_entity.type
_entity.pdbx_description
1 polymer ?
#
loop_
_entity_poly.entity_id
_entity_poly.type
_entity_poly.pdbx_seq_one_letter_code
_entity_poly.pdbx_strand_id
1 'polypeptide(L)'
;MIDAPRGYFPEAPGRMAAIYTAAVMARGRTHHGVTHVFLHDVNRRVERVYAEEFLCKKYLVKAVGRLWHFEIPSFVGNGNFTSFC
;
A
#
# COMPACT_ATOMS: atom_id res chain seq x y z
N MET A 1 6.83 -4.86 -4.25
CA MET A 1 5.80 -4.82 -5.30
C MET A 1 4.67 -5.75 -4.88
N ILE A 2 3.42 -5.30 -4.98
CA ILE A 2 2.21 -6.07 -4.72
C ILE A 2 1.53 -6.28 -6.05
N ASP A 3 1.47 -7.52 -6.50
CA ASP A 3 0.87 -7.92 -7.76
C ASP A 3 0.04 -9.19 -7.56
N ALA A 4 -1.01 -9.36 -8.36
CA ALA A 4 -1.84 -10.56 -8.36
C ALA A 4 -2.46 -10.76 -9.75
N PRO A 5 -3.12 -11.90 -10.03
CA PRO A 5 -3.70 -12.19 -11.35
C PRO A 5 -4.51 -11.02 -11.90
N ARG A 6 -4.33 -10.73 -13.19
CA ARG A 6 -5.01 -9.60 -13.83
C ARG A 6 -6.53 -9.83 -13.83
N GLY A 7 -7.26 -8.80 -13.43
CA GLY A 7 -8.71 -8.74 -13.62
C GLY A 7 -9.54 -9.11 -12.40
N TYR A 8 -10.86 -9.11 -12.61
CA TYR A 8 -11.85 -9.38 -11.57
C TYR A 8 -12.73 -10.54 -11.98
N PHE A 9 -12.78 -11.54 -11.12
CA PHE A 9 -13.83 -12.56 -11.06
C PHE A 9 -14.07 -12.90 -9.58
N PRO A 10 -15.27 -13.38 -9.21
CA PRO A 10 -15.65 -13.58 -7.80
C PRO A 10 -14.69 -14.48 -7.03
N GLU A 11 -14.08 -15.46 -7.70
CA GLU A 11 -13.15 -16.43 -7.12
C GLU A 11 -11.70 -15.95 -7.10
N ALA A 12 -11.38 -14.82 -7.75
CA ALA A 12 -10.01 -14.33 -7.79
C ALA A 12 -9.60 -13.76 -6.42
N PRO A 13 -8.43 -14.17 -5.89
CA PRO A 13 -7.93 -13.66 -4.62
C PRO A 13 -7.73 -12.15 -4.69
N GLY A 14 -8.16 -11.46 -3.65
CA GLY A 14 -7.95 -10.02 -3.49
C GLY A 14 -6.54 -9.68 -3.03
N ARG A 15 -6.25 -8.37 -2.95
CA ARG A 15 -4.93 -7.85 -2.54
C ARG A 15 -4.93 -7.20 -1.15
N MET A 16 -6.07 -7.21 -0.46
CA MET A 16 -6.30 -6.55 0.82
C MET A 16 -5.27 -6.94 1.89
N ALA A 17 -5.05 -8.24 2.10
CA ALA A 17 -4.08 -8.73 3.07
C ALA A 17 -2.65 -8.32 2.70
N ALA A 18 -2.27 -8.45 1.43
CA ALA A 18 -0.94 -8.05 0.97
C ALA A 18 -0.69 -6.54 1.11
N ILE A 19 -1.71 -5.71 0.83
CA ILE A 19 -1.67 -4.26 1.04
C ILE A 19 -1.46 -3.95 2.53
N TYR A 20 -2.25 -4.54 3.41
CA TYR A 20 -2.13 -4.36 4.86
C TYR A 20 -0.75 -4.78 5.37
N THR A 21 -0.29 -5.98 5.03
CA THR A 21 1.01 -6.50 5.46
C THR A 21 2.16 -5.63 4.96
N ALA A 22 2.11 -5.18 3.70
CA ALA A 22 3.12 -4.27 3.16
C ALA A 22 3.16 -2.94 3.92
N ALA A 23 1.99 -2.37 4.26
CA ALA A 23 1.91 -1.15 5.06
C ALA A 23 2.52 -1.34 6.46
N VAL A 24 2.17 -2.42 7.15
CA VAL A 24 2.71 -2.74 8.48
C VAL A 24 4.23 -2.91 8.43
N MET A 25 4.75 -3.69 7.49
CA MET A 25 6.19 -3.92 7.33
C MET A 25 6.94 -2.63 6.98
N ALA A 26 6.39 -1.82 6.07
CA ALA A 26 6.99 -0.57 5.65
C ALA A 26 7.14 0.43 6.82
N ARG A 27 6.11 0.53 7.66
CA ARG A 27 6.09 1.42 8.83
C ARG A 27 6.94 0.87 9.97
N GLY A 28 6.92 -0.44 10.19
CA GLY A 28 7.71 -1.16 11.18
C GLY A 28 9.21 -1.27 10.85
N ARG A 29 9.66 -0.69 9.74
CA ARG A 29 11.08 -0.64 9.37
C ARG A 29 11.91 -0.02 10.52
N THR A 30 12.92 -0.74 10.98
CA THR A 30 13.74 -0.37 12.14
C THR A 30 14.86 0.63 11.83
N HIS A 31 15.22 0.77 10.56
CA HIS A 31 16.22 1.74 10.10
C HIS A 31 15.54 2.96 9.48
N HIS A 32 16.25 4.09 9.49
CA HIS A 32 15.80 5.29 8.80
C HIS A 32 15.58 5.05 7.29
N GLY A 33 14.76 5.90 6.70
CA GLY A 33 14.41 5.87 5.28
C GLY A 33 12.94 5.53 5.01
N VAL A 34 12.61 5.44 3.72
CA VAL A 34 11.27 5.13 3.23
C VAL A 34 11.24 3.74 2.60
N THR A 35 10.07 3.12 2.58
CA THR A 35 9.80 1.89 1.84
C THR A 35 8.99 2.22 0.59
N HIS A 36 9.52 1.88 -0.58
CA HIS A 36 8.81 2.04 -1.84
C HIS A 36 7.84 0.87 -2.05
N VAL A 37 6.54 1.18 -2.17
CA VAL A 37 5.51 0.18 -2.43
C VAL A 37 4.89 0.45 -3.80
N PHE A 38 5.05 -0.51 -4.71
CA PHE A 38 4.38 -0.52 -6.01
C PHE A 38 3.19 -1.46 -5.95
N LEU A 39 1.99 -0.95 -6.13
CA LEU A 39 0.74 -1.71 -6.15
C LEU A 39 0.19 -1.75 -7.57
N HIS A 40 0.03 -2.95 -8.11
CA HIS A 40 -0.48 -3.17 -9.46
C HIS A 40 -1.94 -3.65 -9.45
N ASP A 41 -2.66 -3.31 -10.54
CA ASP A 41 -4.03 -3.75 -10.85
C ASP A 41 -5.10 -3.30 -9.83
N VAL A 42 -5.05 -2.01 -9.45
CA VAL A 42 -5.99 -1.34 -8.53
C VAL A 42 -7.35 -1.03 -9.20
N ASN A 43 -7.99 -2.07 -9.77
CA ASN A 43 -9.22 -1.89 -10.54
C ASN A 43 -10.49 -2.02 -9.70
N ARG A 44 -10.50 -2.87 -8.66
CA ARG A 44 -11.68 -3.01 -7.80
C ARG A 44 -11.66 -1.99 -6.67
N ARG A 45 -12.87 -1.58 -6.28
CA ARG A 45 -13.08 -0.55 -5.25
C ARG A 45 -12.45 -0.94 -3.92
N VAL A 46 -12.47 -2.23 -3.57
CA VAL A 46 -11.92 -2.71 -2.29
C VAL A 46 -10.40 -2.55 -2.22
N GLU A 47 -9.65 -2.89 -3.27
CA GLU A 47 -8.20 -2.69 -3.30
C GLU A 47 -7.84 -1.20 -3.28
N ARG A 48 -8.63 -0.35 -3.95
CA ARG A 48 -8.43 1.10 -3.89
C ARG A 48 -8.62 1.66 -2.48
N VAL A 49 -9.70 1.25 -1.80
CA VAL A 49 -9.97 1.66 -0.42
C VAL A 49 -8.85 1.17 0.51
N TYR A 50 -8.42 -0.08 0.39
CA TYR A 50 -7.32 -0.60 1.19
C TYR A 50 -5.99 0.12 0.92
N ALA A 51 -5.71 0.46 -0.34
CA ALA A 51 -4.51 1.20 -0.68
C ALA A 51 -4.55 2.63 -0.10
N GLU A 52 -5.67 3.33 -0.25
CA GLU A 52 -5.85 4.69 0.28
C GLU A 52 -5.86 4.73 1.81
N GLU A 53 -6.34 3.68 2.47
CA GLU A 53 -6.35 3.56 3.95
C GLU A 53 -4.97 3.18 4.50
N PHE A 54 -4.38 2.07 4.04
CA PHE A 54 -3.20 1.48 4.66
C PHE A 54 -1.87 2.01 4.10
N LEU A 55 -1.80 2.28 2.79
CA LEU A 55 -0.61 2.89 2.17
C LEU A 55 -0.68 4.42 2.19
N CYS A 56 -1.84 4.96 2.54
CA CYS A 56 -2.16 6.37 2.62
C CYS A 56 -1.96 7.19 1.35
N LYS A 57 -3.05 7.85 0.90
CA LYS A 57 -3.01 8.70 -0.30
C LYS A 57 -1.98 9.84 -0.22
N LYS A 58 -1.67 10.33 0.98
CA LYS A 58 -0.62 11.36 1.20
C LYS A 58 0.78 10.90 0.81
N TYR A 59 1.02 9.59 0.80
CA TYR A 59 2.29 8.97 0.43
C TYR A 59 2.30 8.45 -1.01
N LEU A 60 1.23 8.67 -1.79
CA LEU A 60 1.19 8.32 -3.20
C LEU A 60 2.05 9.29 -4.00
N VAL A 61 3.16 8.79 -4.55
CA VAL A 61 4.09 9.57 -5.38
C VAL A 61 3.55 9.71 -6.80
N LYS A 62 3.11 8.59 -7.39
CA LYS A 62 2.62 8.57 -8.77
C LYS A 62 1.67 7.41 -9.01
N ALA A 63 0.67 7.64 -9.85
CA ALA A 63 -0.16 6.60 -10.45
C ALA A 63 -0.01 6.65 -11.98
N VAL A 64 0.32 5.51 -12.60
CA VAL A 64 0.41 5.37 -14.06
C VAL A 64 -0.44 4.18 -14.48
N GLY A 65 -1.56 4.46 -15.13
CA GLY A 65 -2.54 3.44 -15.49
C GLY A 65 -2.98 2.64 -14.26
N ARG A 66 -2.62 1.35 -14.23
CA ARG A 66 -2.98 0.42 -13.14
C ARG A 66 -1.89 0.23 -12.09
N LEU A 67 -0.79 0.97 -12.18
CA LEU A 67 0.35 0.86 -11.28
C LEU A 67 0.45 2.12 -10.41
N TRP A 68 0.41 1.94 -9.10
CA TRP A 68 0.52 3.02 -8.11
C TRP A 68 1.83 2.86 -7.33
N HIS A 69 2.53 3.95 -7.10
CA HIS A 69 3.80 4.01 -6.38
C HIS A 69 3.64 4.88 -5.12
N PHE A 70 3.95 4.30 -3.97
CA PHE A 70 3.94 4.94 -2.67
C PHE A 70 5.33 4.98 -2.03
N GLU A 71 5.57 6.00 -1.21
CA GLU A 71 6.76 6.14 -0.35
C GLU A 71 6.34 6.20 1.11
N ILE A 72 6.43 5.06 1.79
CA ILE A 72 5.95 4.91 3.16
C ILE A 72 7.09 5.18 4.14
N PRO A 73 6.98 6.19 5.02
CA PRO A 73 8.00 6.44 6.04
C PRO A 73 7.96 5.39 7.16
N SER A 74 9.13 5.14 7.75
CA SER A 74 9.22 4.31 8.95
C SER A 74 8.78 5.07 10.22
N PHE A 75 8.45 4.32 11.27
CA PHE A 75 8.11 4.87 12.59
C PHE A 75 9.30 5.40 13.38
N VAL A 76 10.51 5.04 12.96
CA VAL A 76 11.74 5.44 13.65
C VAL A 76 12.05 6.89 13.30
N GLY A 77 11.41 7.81 14.03
CA GLY A 77 11.75 9.24 14.01
C GLY A 77 10.64 10.26 14.26
N ASN A 78 9.34 9.92 14.31
CA ASN A 78 8.33 10.96 14.51
C ASN A 78 6.94 10.49 14.97
N GLY A 79 6.60 10.64 16.25
CA GLY A 79 5.21 10.86 16.71
C GLY A 79 4.25 9.66 16.77
N ASN A 80 3.16 9.85 17.50
CA ASN A 80 2.17 8.85 17.86
C ASN A 80 1.38 8.36 16.61
N PHE A 81 1.64 7.13 16.14
CA PHE A 81 1.02 6.58 14.93
C PHE A 81 -0.15 5.64 15.24
N THR A 82 -1.25 6.21 15.74
CA THR A 82 -2.48 5.43 15.98
C THR A 82 -3.26 5.11 14.70
N SER A 83 -2.92 5.75 13.57
CA SER A 83 -3.60 5.59 12.27
C SER A 83 -2.62 5.41 11.10
N PHE A 84 -3.05 4.80 9.99
CA PHE A 84 -2.28 4.66 8.74
C PHE A 84 -2.27 5.92 7.88
N CYS A 85 -3.39 6.65 7.86
CA CYS A 85 -3.51 8.02 7.40
C CYS A 85 -3.77 8.96 8.57
#